data_AF-A0A3B7D8W2-F1
#
_entry.id   AF-A0A3B7D8W2-F1
#
_cell.length_a   1.000
_cell.length_b   1.000
_cell.length_c   1.000
_cell.angle_alpha   90.00
_cell.angle_beta   90.00
_cell.angle_gamma   90.00
#
_symmetry.space_group_name_H-M   'P 1'
#
loop_
_entity.id
_entity.type
_entity.pdbx_description
1 polymer ?
#
loop_
_entity_poly.entity_id
_entity_poly.type
_entity_poly.pdbx_seq_one_letter_code
_entity_poly.pdbx_strand_id
1 'polypeptide(L)'
;MRTLAVALLLVLTGCGGGSDPEPAASAKPKATASATTVKPTVAPPEGTPAPEALSKFTCDKNSKGTWSASGYVANASKGKVTFQVTVYVGEATGGPEQAKTQRVTVAGGGSAKFSIAKVPAPKAGGPCHVQVLATA
;
A
#
# COMPACT_ATOMS: atom_id res chain seq x y z
N MET A 1 -37.97 -31.90 38.65
CA MET A 1 -38.50 -33.12 38.00
C MET A 1 -38.06 -33.12 36.54
N ARG A 2 -37.38 -34.21 36.12
CA ARG A 2 -37.29 -34.82 34.76
C ARG A 2 -36.62 -33.97 33.63
N THR A 3 -35.33 -34.15 33.31
CA THR A 3 -34.64 -35.15 32.40
C THR A 3 -34.94 -34.92 30.91
N LEU A 4 -33.97 -34.68 30.01
CA LEU A 4 -33.03 -35.62 29.31
C LEU A 4 -32.06 -34.76 28.45
N ALA A 5 -30.72 -34.72 28.60
CA ALA A 5 -29.69 -35.65 28.12
C ALA A 5 -29.95 -36.32 26.75
N VAL A 6 -29.14 -36.00 25.71
CA VAL A 6 -28.50 -36.96 24.78
C VAL A 6 -27.29 -36.26 24.12
N ALA A 7 -26.11 -36.85 24.31
CA ALA A 7 -24.86 -36.62 23.59
C ALA A 7 -24.83 -37.44 22.28
N LEU A 8 -24.01 -37.08 21.29
CA LEU A 8 -23.27 -38.08 20.50
C LEU A 8 -22.12 -37.47 19.68
N LEU A 9 -21.12 -38.32 19.46
CA LEU A 9 -19.71 -38.13 19.13
C LEU A 9 -19.38 -38.70 17.73
N LEU A 10 -18.25 -38.27 17.16
CA LEU A 10 -17.41 -38.94 16.11
C LEU A 10 -17.97 -38.91 14.67
N VAL A 11 -17.21 -38.95 13.56
CA VAL A 11 -16.00 -39.73 13.23
C VAL A 11 -15.24 -39.08 12.04
N LEU A 12 -13.90 -39.19 12.03
CA LEU A 12 -13.00 -38.99 10.89
C LEU A 12 -13.34 -39.91 9.70
N THR A 13 -13.31 -39.41 8.46
CA THR A 13 -12.98 -40.25 7.29
C THR A 13 -12.00 -39.52 6.38
N GLY A 14 -10.77 -40.04 6.36
CA GLY A 14 -9.84 -39.81 5.26
C GLY A 14 -10.33 -40.59 4.04
N CYS A 15 -10.17 -40.00 2.87
CA CYS A 15 -10.32 -40.68 1.59
C CYS A 15 -8.97 -40.59 0.87
N GLY A 16 -8.17 -41.63 1.04
CA GLY A 16 -7.14 -42.00 0.08
C GLY A 16 -7.75 -42.95 -0.94
N GLY A 17 -7.39 -42.80 -2.21
CA GLY A 17 -7.83 -43.70 -3.27
C GLY A 17 -7.32 -43.23 -4.64
N GLY A 18 -6.13 -43.68 -5.02
CA GLY A 18 -5.60 -43.52 -6.37
C GLY A 18 -6.19 -44.56 -7.33
N SER A 19 -6.26 -44.20 -8.61
CA SER A 19 -6.24 -45.11 -9.77
C SER A 19 -6.00 -44.27 -11.03
N ASP A 20 -4.80 -44.39 -11.59
CA ASP A 20 -4.47 -44.09 -12.99
C ASP A 20 -5.26 -45.04 -13.91
N PRO A 21 -5.71 -44.56 -15.09
CA PRO A 21 -4.88 -44.78 -16.28
C PRO A 21 -4.87 -43.63 -17.32
N GLU A 22 -3.67 -43.28 -17.77
CA GLU A 22 -3.32 -42.73 -19.11
C GLU A 22 -3.47 -43.86 -20.18
N PRO A 23 -3.65 -43.67 -21.53
CA PRO A 23 -3.20 -42.54 -22.37
C PRO A 23 -4.09 -41.99 -23.51
N ALA A 24 -3.61 -40.80 -23.94
CA ALA A 24 -3.57 -40.24 -25.29
C ALA A 24 -4.81 -39.53 -25.88
N ALA A 25 -4.80 -38.19 -25.76
CA ALA A 25 -5.01 -37.32 -26.91
C ALA A 25 -4.24 -35.99 -26.72
N SER A 26 -3.37 -35.70 -27.68
CA SER A 26 -2.58 -34.47 -27.76
C SER A 26 -3.46 -33.22 -27.74
N ALA A 27 -3.26 -32.35 -26.74
CA ALA A 27 -3.60 -30.94 -26.83
C ALA A 27 -2.42 -30.12 -26.29
N LYS A 28 -1.67 -29.58 -27.25
CA LYS A 28 -0.55 -28.64 -27.11
C LYS A 28 -0.90 -27.52 -26.09
N PRO A 29 -0.12 -27.29 -25.01
CA PRO A 29 -0.34 -26.14 -24.14
C PRO A 29 -0.10 -24.84 -24.92
N LYS A 30 -1.18 -24.10 -25.15
CA LYS A 30 -1.17 -22.76 -25.72
C LYS A 30 -0.62 -21.82 -24.64
N ALA A 31 0.59 -21.33 -24.92
CA ALA A 31 1.22 -20.12 -24.39
C ALA A 31 0.81 -19.69 -22.96
N THR A 32 1.69 -20.02 -22.01
CA THR A 32 1.90 -19.32 -20.75
C THR A 32 1.70 -17.83 -20.95
N ALA A 33 0.59 -17.29 -20.43
CA ALA A 33 0.46 -15.87 -20.21
C ALA A 33 1.63 -15.47 -19.31
N SER A 34 2.64 -14.86 -19.92
CA SER A 34 3.72 -14.21 -19.20
C SER A 34 3.08 -13.14 -18.34
N ALA A 35 2.94 -13.43 -17.05
CA ALA A 35 2.65 -12.43 -16.06
C ALA A 35 3.73 -11.38 -16.22
N THR A 36 3.36 -10.24 -16.79
CA THR A 36 4.23 -9.08 -16.83
C THR A 36 4.36 -8.67 -15.38
N THR A 37 5.43 -9.13 -14.72
CA THR A 37 5.86 -8.63 -13.43
C THR A 37 6.15 -7.16 -13.64
N VAL A 38 5.15 -6.31 -13.40
CA VAL A 38 5.34 -4.87 -13.29
C VAL A 38 6.21 -4.70 -12.05
N LYS A 39 7.53 -4.72 -12.26
CA LYS A 39 8.49 -4.37 -11.23
C LYS A 39 8.08 -2.99 -10.73
N PRO A 40 7.70 -2.82 -9.44
CA PRO A 40 7.44 -1.50 -8.91
C PRO A 40 8.67 -0.64 -9.22
N THR A 41 8.49 0.40 -10.02
CA THR A 41 9.57 1.36 -10.35
C THR A 41 9.99 2.14 -9.10
N VAL A 42 9.16 2.14 -8.07
CA VAL A 42 9.43 2.74 -6.78
C VAL A 42 10.04 1.67 -5.88
N ALA A 43 11.26 1.89 -5.40
CA ALA A 43 11.87 1.06 -4.37
C ALA A 43 10.89 0.91 -3.18
N PRO A 44 10.87 -0.25 -2.50
CA PRO A 44 10.03 -0.43 -1.33
C PRO A 44 10.24 0.74 -0.37
N PRO A 45 9.18 1.30 0.22
CA PRO A 45 9.32 2.35 1.22
C PRO A 45 10.24 1.86 2.35
N GLU A 46 11.43 2.43 2.44
CA GLU A 46 12.34 2.23 3.55
C GLU A 46 11.95 3.21 4.67
N GLY A 47 11.90 2.74 5.92
CA GLY A 47 11.66 3.58 7.09
C GLY A 47 10.49 3.14 7.99
N THR A 48 10.41 3.76 9.16
CA THR A 48 9.36 3.52 10.16
C THR A 48 8.18 4.47 9.92
N PRO A 49 6.92 3.99 9.89
CA PRO A 49 5.76 4.86 9.82
C PRO A 49 5.76 5.92 10.93
N ALA A 50 5.60 7.19 10.55
CA ALA A 50 5.58 8.33 11.46
C ALA A 50 4.43 9.32 11.08
N PRO A 51 3.17 8.87 11.02
CA PRO A 51 2.04 9.75 10.69
C PRO A 51 1.87 10.92 11.69
N GLU A 52 2.25 10.73 12.94
CA GLU A 52 2.22 11.73 14.00
C GLU A 52 3.18 12.90 13.78
N ALA A 53 4.20 12.73 12.93
CA ALA A 53 5.12 13.80 12.56
C ALA A 53 4.48 14.80 11.58
N LEU A 54 3.38 14.41 10.91
CA LEU A 54 2.71 15.23 9.91
C LEU A 54 1.73 16.21 10.54
N SER A 55 1.77 17.47 10.10
CA SER A 55 0.78 18.48 10.48
C SER A 55 0.43 19.41 9.33
N LYS A 56 -0.76 20.02 9.42
CA LYS A 56 -1.30 21.00 8.45
C LYS A 56 -1.24 20.50 7.00
N PHE A 57 -1.56 19.22 6.81
CA PHE A 57 -1.56 18.61 5.48
C PHE A 57 -2.70 19.19 4.64
N THR A 58 -2.37 19.60 3.42
CA THR A 58 -3.31 20.06 2.41
C THR A 58 -3.01 19.33 1.11
N CYS A 59 -4.04 18.92 0.38
CA CYS A 59 -3.87 18.27 -0.91
C CYS A 59 -5.02 18.67 -1.82
N ASP A 60 -4.72 19.54 -2.76
CA ASP A 60 -5.74 20.25 -3.52
C ASP A 60 -5.40 20.25 -5.01
N LYS A 61 -6.47 20.26 -5.81
CA LYS A 61 -6.41 20.43 -7.25
C LYS A 61 -6.54 21.91 -7.57
N ASN A 62 -5.55 22.48 -8.26
CA ASN A 62 -5.63 23.87 -8.67
C ASN A 62 -6.61 24.08 -9.84
N SER A 63 -6.85 25.33 -10.23
CA SER A 63 -7.75 25.70 -11.33
C SER A 63 -7.34 25.12 -12.71
N LYS A 64 -6.09 24.71 -12.87
CA LYS A 64 -5.56 24.05 -14.08
C LYS A 64 -5.68 22.53 -14.00
N GLY A 65 -6.36 22.01 -12.99
CA GLY A 65 -6.56 20.58 -12.79
C GLY A 65 -5.34 19.82 -12.28
N THR A 66 -4.28 20.51 -11.85
CA THR A 66 -3.06 19.89 -11.32
C THR A 66 -3.14 19.73 -9.80
N TRP A 67 -2.83 18.55 -9.29
CA TRP A 67 -2.77 18.28 -7.86
C TRP A 67 -1.45 18.72 -7.25
N SER A 68 -1.53 19.30 -6.06
CA SER A 68 -0.39 19.63 -5.22
C SER A 68 -0.69 19.31 -3.75
N ALA A 69 0.33 18.84 -3.04
CA ALA A 69 0.25 18.57 -1.62
C ALA A 69 1.29 19.37 -0.84
N SER A 70 0.93 19.82 0.35
CA SER A 70 1.83 20.57 1.24
C SER A 70 1.53 20.26 2.70
N GLY A 71 2.49 20.55 3.57
CA GLY A 71 2.35 20.35 5.01
C GLY A 71 3.66 20.57 5.73
N TYR A 72 3.70 20.16 6.99
CA TYR A 72 4.88 20.23 7.84
C TYR A 72 5.19 18.85 8.41
N VAL A 73 6.47 18.52 8.50
CA VAL A 73 6.98 17.38 9.25
C VAL A 73 7.78 17.89 10.45
N ALA A 74 7.51 17.33 11.63
CA ALA A 74 8.20 17.67 12.88
C ALA A 74 9.04 16.50 13.37
N ASN A 75 10.24 16.79 13.88
CA ASN A 75 11.12 15.81 14.47
C ASN A 75 11.17 16.02 15.98
N ALA A 76 10.49 15.17 16.75
CA ALA A 76 10.50 15.22 18.21
C ALA A 76 11.77 14.61 18.84
N SER A 77 12.63 13.96 18.04
CA SER A 77 13.88 13.39 18.53
C SER A 77 14.98 14.44 18.71
N LYS A 78 16.05 14.09 19.42
CA LYS A 78 17.23 14.95 19.57
C LYS A 78 18.17 14.90 18.35
N GLY A 79 18.10 13.84 17.56
CA GLY A 79 18.95 13.62 16.38
C GLY A 79 18.35 14.22 15.12
N LYS A 80 19.13 14.30 14.04
CA LYS A 80 18.63 14.62 12.71
C LYS A 80 17.84 13.42 12.17
N VAL A 81 16.68 13.67 11.57
CA VAL A 81 15.85 12.63 10.92
C VAL A 81 15.51 13.07 9.51
N THR A 82 15.52 12.13 8.56
CA THR A 82 14.97 12.36 7.22
C THR A 82 13.58 11.73 7.15
N PHE A 83 12.58 12.51 6.74
CA PHE A 83 11.24 12.00 6.48
C PHE A 83 11.06 11.76 4.99
N GLN A 84 10.50 10.63 4.63
CA GLN A 84 9.99 10.33 3.29
C GLN A 84 8.47 10.53 3.29
N VAL A 85 8.02 11.59 2.60
CA VAL A 85 6.60 11.93 2.44
C VAL A 85 6.15 11.46 1.06
N THR A 86 5.23 10.51 1.02
CA THR A 86 4.66 9.96 -0.21
C THR A 86 3.20 10.34 -0.30
N VAL A 87 2.79 10.90 -1.44
CA VAL A 87 1.41 11.32 -1.70
C VAL A 87 0.88 10.57 -2.91
N TYR A 88 -0.34 10.08 -2.79
CA TYR A 88 -1.07 9.38 -3.84
C TYR A 88 -2.47 9.97 -3.96
N VAL A 89 -2.95 10.16 -5.19
CA VAL A 89 -4.32 10.59 -5.46
C VAL A 89 -5.00 9.50 -6.28
N GLY A 90 -6.10 8.94 -5.76
CA GLY A 90 -6.81 7.83 -6.41
C GLY A 90 -7.57 6.96 -5.42
N GLU A 91 -8.09 5.84 -5.89
CA GLU A 91 -8.84 4.90 -5.05
C GLU A 91 -7.96 4.25 -3.98
N ALA A 92 -8.54 3.97 -2.81
CA ALA A 92 -7.80 3.40 -1.67
C ALA A 92 -7.26 1.99 -1.95
N THR A 93 -7.92 1.24 -2.85
CA THR A 93 -7.46 -0.08 -3.32
C THR A 93 -6.25 0.01 -4.25
N GLY A 94 -5.81 1.23 -4.59
CA GLY A 94 -4.77 1.47 -5.57
C GLY A 94 -5.32 1.51 -6.99
N GLY A 95 -4.55 2.16 -7.85
CA GLY A 95 -4.85 2.32 -9.28
C GLY A 95 -3.54 2.41 -10.07
N PRO A 96 -3.61 2.61 -11.40
CA PRO A 96 -2.41 2.66 -12.24
C PRO A 96 -1.52 3.87 -11.95
N GLU A 97 -2.03 4.86 -11.23
CA GLU A 97 -1.31 6.10 -10.97
C GLU A 97 -0.16 5.93 -10.00
N GLN A 98 0.93 6.64 -10.27
CA GLN A 98 2.11 6.59 -9.42
C GLN A 98 1.98 7.57 -8.27
N ALA A 99 2.33 7.12 -7.07
CA ALA A 99 2.55 8.02 -5.94
C ALA A 99 3.79 8.90 -6.21
N LYS A 100 3.82 10.08 -5.58
CA LYS A 100 4.96 10.98 -5.63
C LYS A 100 5.57 11.16 -4.25
N THR A 101 6.88 11.05 -4.18
CA THR A 101 7.63 11.05 -2.93
C THR A 101 8.59 12.23 -2.85
N GLN A 102 8.68 12.85 -1.68
CA GLN A 102 9.67 13.87 -1.34
C GLN A 102 10.38 13.51 -0.03
N ARG A 103 11.69 13.70 0.01
CA ARG A 103 12.48 13.58 1.25
C ARG A 103 12.72 14.93 1.87
N VAL A 104 12.59 15.01 3.19
CA VAL A 104 12.79 16.25 3.96
C VAL A 104 13.57 15.93 5.22
N THR A 105 14.75 16.52 5.35
CA THR A 105 15.58 16.34 6.54
C THR A 105 15.32 17.44 7.56
N VAL A 106 15.13 17.05 8.82
CA VAL A 106 14.77 17.93 9.93
C VAL A 106 15.74 17.73 11.07
N ALA A 107 16.29 18.83 11.60
CA ALA A 107 17.12 18.80 12.81
C ALA A 107 16.31 18.33 14.02
N GLY A 108 16.99 17.89 15.09
CA GLY A 108 16.32 17.47 16.32
C GLY A 108 15.50 18.60 16.94
N GLY A 109 14.28 18.28 17.37
CA GLY A 109 13.30 19.24 17.89
C GLY A 109 12.73 20.22 16.84
N GLY A 110 13.13 20.10 15.57
CA GLY A 110 12.77 21.03 14.50
C GLY A 110 11.48 20.66 13.78
N SER A 111 11.06 21.55 12.87
CA SER A 111 10.02 21.27 11.87
C SER A 111 10.42 21.85 10.52
N ALA A 112 10.01 21.19 9.44
CA ALA A 112 10.23 21.65 8.08
C ALA A 112 8.94 21.55 7.25
N LYS A 113 8.75 22.54 6.38
CA LYS A 113 7.68 22.54 5.39
C LYS A 113 8.06 21.65 4.20
N PHE A 114 7.09 20.96 3.62
CA PHE A 114 7.23 20.27 2.34
C PHE A 114 6.16 20.74 1.35
N SER A 115 6.44 20.54 0.06
CA SER A 115 5.53 20.90 -1.04
C SER A 115 5.81 20.02 -2.25
N ILE A 116 4.86 19.13 -2.55
CA ILE A 116 4.90 18.20 -3.68
C ILE A 116 3.95 18.73 -4.76
N ALA A 117 4.51 19.37 -5.78
CA ALA A 117 3.74 19.83 -6.93
C ALA A 117 3.55 18.72 -7.96
N LYS A 118 2.50 18.81 -8.79
CA LYS A 118 2.22 17.87 -9.89
C LYS A 118 2.17 16.42 -9.40
N VAL A 119 1.31 16.15 -8.43
CA VAL A 119 1.02 14.78 -7.98
C VAL A 119 0.21 14.09 -9.09
N PRO A 120 0.61 12.90 -9.57
CA PRO A 120 -0.18 12.13 -10.52
C PRO A 120 -1.55 11.77 -9.93
N ALA A 121 -2.59 11.83 -10.75
CA ALA A 121 -3.96 11.54 -10.34
C ALA A 121 -4.77 11.05 -11.55
N PRO A 122 -5.81 10.22 -11.34
CA PRO A 122 -6.74 9.85 -12.39
C PRO A 122 -7.42 11.09 -12.97
N LYS A 123 -7.87 11.01 -14.23
CA LYS A 123 -8.61 12.13 -14.87
C LYS A 123 -9.82 12.58 -14.05
N ALA A 124 -10.56 11.62 -13.49
CA ALA A 124 -11.71 11.87 -12.63
C ALA A 124 -11.33 12.48 -11.25
N GLY A 125 -10.04 12.48 -10.89
CA GLY A 125 -9.57 12.79 -9.54
C GLY A 125 -9.74 11.60 -8.59
N GLY A 126 -9.71 11.89 -7.30
CA GLY A 126 -9.89 10.89 -6.25
C GLY A 126 -9.51 11.45 -4.88
N PRO A 127 -9.72 10.67 -3.81
CA PRO A 127 -9.22 11.02 -2.49
C PRO A 127 -7.69 11.10 -2.50
N CYS A 128 -7.15 12.02 -1.69
CA CYS A 128 -5.72 12.19 -1.54
C CYS A 128 -5.24 11.47 -0.27
N HIS A 129 -4.24 10.63 -0.44
CA HIS A 129 -3.63 9.81 0.61
C HIS A 129 -2.19 10.24 0.81
N VAL A 130 -1.74 10.22 2.06
CA VAL A 130 -0.37 10.57 2.43
C VAL A 130 0.20 9.53 3.37
N GLN A 131 1.45 9.18 3.13
CA GLN A 131 2.26 8.32 3.98
C GLN A 131 3.53 9.08 4.37
N VAL A 132 3.86 9.06 5.66
CA VAL A 132 5.10 9.63 6.19
C VAL A 132 5.89 8.54 6.86
N LEU A 133 7.14 8.38 6.45
CA LEU A 133 8.09 7.44 7.02
C LEU A 133 9.31 8.19 7.52
N ALA A 134 9.78 7.86 8.72
CA ALA A 134 11.06 8.30 9.23
C ALA A 134 12.16 7.33 8.76
N THR A 135 13.20 7.87 8.13
CA THR A 135 14.41 7.15 7.73
C THR A 135 15.59 7.70 8.53
N ALA A 136 16.34 6.81 9.16
CA ALA A 136 17.56 7.12 9.90
C ALA A 136 18.71 7.47 8.95
#